data_AF-A0AAP3EV89-F1
#
_entry.id   AF-A0AAP3EV89-F1
#
_cell.length_a   1.000
_cell.length_b   1.000
_cell.length_c   1.000
_cell.angle_alpha   90.00
_cell.angle_beta   90.00
_cell.angle_gamma   90.00
#
_symmetry.space_group_name_H-M   'P 1'
#
loop_
_entity.id
_entity.type
_entity.pdbx_description
1 polymer ?
#
loop_
_entity_poly.entity_id
_entity_poly.type
_entity_poly.pdbx_seq_one_letter_code
_entity_poly.pdbx_strand_id
1 'polypeptide(L)' 'MMTIASRLDVMNRLGRALADPTRSRIILTLLDHPAYPAELARDLDLTRPNVSNHLACLRDCGIVVSEP' A
#
# COMPACT_ATOMS: atom_id res chain seq x y z
N MET A 1 -2.96 26.50 -5.10
CA MET A 1 -3.06 25.80 -6.41
C MET A 1 -1.87 24.86 -6.51
N MET A 2 -2.09 23.53 -6.61
CA MET A 2 -0.98 22.58 -6.82
C MET A 2 -0.29 22.86 -8.16
N THR A 3 1.03 22.82 -8.18
CA THR A 3 1.82 22.99 -9.40
C THR A 3 1.79 21.71 -10.23
N ILE A 4 2.13 21.80 -11.51
CA ILE A 4 2.26 20.60 -12.35
C ILE A 4 3.34 19.65 -11.83
N ALA A 5 4.43 20.18 -11.26
CA ALA A 5 5.49 19.40 -10.64
C ALA A 5 4.98 18.57 -9.46
N SER A 6 4.21 19.17 -8.54
CA SER A 6 3.68 18.42 -7.39
C SER A 6 2.67 17.34 -7.80
N ARG A 7 1.94 17.55 -8.89
CA ARG A 7 1.04 16.53 -9.46
C ARG A 7 1.82 15.36 -10.07
N LEU A 8 2.90 15.64 -10.79
CA LEU A 8 3.78 14.60 -11.37
C LEU A 8 4.45 13.76 -10.28
N ASP A 9 4.86 14.37 -9.17
CA ASP A 9 5.44 13.66 -8.04
C ASP A 9 4.45 12.66 -7.42
N VAL A 10 3.18 13.04 -7.29
CA VAL A 10 2.12 12.13 -6.82
C VAL A 10 1.97 10.96 -7.76
N MET A 11 1.91 11.20 -9.08
CA MET A 11 1.80 10.13 -10.08
C MET A 11 2.99 9.17 -10.03
N ASN A 12 4.21 9.68 -9.84
CA ASN A 12 5.41 8.86 -9.71
C ASN A 12 5.38 8.00 -8.44
N ARG A 13 4.90 8.56 -7.32
CA ARG A 13 4.75 7.81 -6.07
C ARG A 13 3.69 6.71 -6.20
N LEU A 14 2.55 7.04 -6.81
CA LEU A 14 1.48 6.08 -7.11
C LEU A 14 1.99 4.94 -8.01
N GLY A 15 2.63 5.28 -9.13
CA GLY A 15 3.19 4.31 -10.06
C GLY A 15 4.21 3.39 -9.38
N ARG A 16 5.11 3.95 -8.57
CA ARG A 16 6.05 3.15 -7.77
C ARG A 16 5.32 2.25 -6.77
N ALA A 17 4.30 2.75 -6.09
CA ALA A 17 3.52 1.97 -5.14
C ALA A 17 2.87 0.75 -5.80
N LEU A 18 2.29 0.92 -6.99
CA LEU A 18 1.61 -0.15 -7.74
C LEU A 18 2.57 -1.10 -8.47
N ALA A 19 3.77 -0.65 -8.84
CA ALA A 19 4.75 -1.49 -9.56
C ALA A 19 5.39 -2.61 -8.71
N ASP A 20 5.14 -2.64 -7.40
CA ASP A 20 5.69 -3.64 -6.50
C ASP A 20 4.73 -4.82 -6.34
N PRO A 21 5.22 -6.06 -6.57
CA PRO A 21 4.36 -7.23 -6.59
C PRO A 21 3.78 -7.54 -5.20
N THR A 22 4.52 -7.26 -4.12
CA THR A 22 4.05 -7.47 -2.75
C THR A 22 2.95 -6.49 -2.39
N ARG A 23 3.11 -5.20 -2.74
CA ARG A 23 2.07 -4.18 -2.55
C ARG A 23 0.83 -4.48 -3.37
N SER A 24 0.98 -4.94 -4.60
CA SER A 24 -0.15 -5.36 -5.44
C SER A 24 -0.92 -6.53 -4.82
N ARG A 25 -0.22 -7.55 -4.27
CA ARG A 25 -0.86 -8.66 -3.54
C ARG A 25 -1.62 -8.18 -2.31
N ILE A 26 -1.04 -7.26 -1.53
CA ILE A 26 -1.69 -6.66 -0.37
C ILE A 26 -2.97 -5.92 -0.78
N ILE A 27 -2.91 -5.08 -1.82
CA ILE A 27 -4.07 -4.33 -2.31
C ILE A 27 -5.16 -5.30 -2.77
N LEU A 28 -4.83 -6.32 -3.57
CA LEU A 28 -5.82 -7.30 -4.04
C LEU A 28 -6.49 -8.03 -2.89
N THR A 29 -5.72 -8.42 -1.86
CA THR A 29 -6.28 -9.07 -0.66
C THR A 29 -7.25 -8.12 0.06
N LEU A 30 -6.88 -6.84 0.21
CA LEU A 30 -7.72 -5.84 0.88
C LEU A 30 -8.96 -5.43 0.08
N LEU A 31 -8.95 -5.63 -1.24
CA LEU A 31 -10.13 -5.44 -2.09
C LEU A 31 -11.17 -6.54 -1.89
N ASP A 32 -10.73 -7.76 -1.58
CA ASP A 32 -11.63 -8.88 -1.28
C ASP A 32 -12.24 -8.71 0.12
N HIS A 33 -11.44 -8.32 1.12
CA HIS A 33 -11.91 -8.04 2.48
C HIS A 33 -10.92 -7.18 3.31
N PRO A 34 -11.39 -6.39 4.30
CA PRO A 34 -10.51 -5.80 5.30
C PRO A 34 -9.68 -6.88 6.01
N ALA A 35 -8.42 -6.59 6.33
CA ALA A 35 -7.52 -7.55 6.98
C ALA A 35 -6.53 -6.84 7.92
N TYR A 36 -6.20 -7.50 9.03
CA TYR A 36 -5.17 -7.02 9.94
C TYR A 36 -3.76 -7.30 9.39
N PRO A 37 -2.74 -6.48 9.73
CA PRO A 37 -1.37 -6.69 9.27
C PRO A 37 -0.80 -8.07 9.60
N ALA A 38 -1.23 -8.67 10.72
CA ALA A 38 -0.81 -10.00 11.12
C ALA A 38 -1.40 -11.11 10.24
N GLU A 39 -2.60 -10.91 9.70
CA GLU A 39 -3.27 -11.83 8.77
C GLU A 39 -2.62 -11.73 7.40
N LEU A 40 -2.46 -10.51 6.87
CA LEU A 40 -1.72 -10.27 5.63
C LEU A 40 -0.32 -10.87 5.65
N ALA A 41 0.38 -10.79 6.79
CA ALA A 41 1.70 -11.41 6.94
C ALA A 41 1.63 -12.94 6.80
N ARG A 42 0.63 -13.57 7.43
CA ARG A 42 0.43 -15.02 7.35
C ARG A 42 0.01 -15.45 5.95
N ASP A 43 -0.98 -14.79 5.38
CA ASP A 43 -1.66 -15.22 4.17
C ASP A 43 -0.81 -14.94 2.91
N LEU A 44 0.04 -13.93 2.96
CA LEU A 44 0.95 -13.58 1.87
C LEU A 44 2.36 -14.17 2.01
N ASP A 45 2.61 -14.93 3.08
CA ASP A 45 3.93 -15.47 3.46
C ASP A 45 5.00 -14.38 3.58
N LEU A 46 4.71 -13.37 4.40
CA LEU A 46 5.56 -12.20 4.65
C LEU A 46 5.81 -12.04 6.15
N THR A 47 6.89 -11.32 6.49
CA THR A 47 7.09 -10.93 7.88
C THR A 47 6.22 -9.73 8.25
N ARG A 48 5.78 -9.64 9.51
CA ARG A 48 5.00 -8.49 10.01
C ARG A 48 5.68 -7.13 9.77
N PRO A 49 7.01 -6.96 9.99
CA PRO A 49 7.70 -5.71 9.67
C PRO A 49 7.62 -5.38 8.17
N ASN A 50 7.73 -6.39 7.30
CA ASN A 50 7.63 -6.19 5.86
C ASN A 50 6.23 -5.70 5.46
N VAL A 51 5.18 -6.35 5.96
CA VAL A 51 3.79 -5.90 5.75
C VAL A 51 3.57 -4.48 6.26
N SER A 52 4.04 -4.16 7.47
CA SER A 52 3.92 -2.81 8.03
C SER A 52 4.59 -1.74 7.16
N ASN A 53 5.77 -2.04 6.61
CA ASN A 53 6.49 -1.14 5.69
C ASN A 53 5.71 -0.93 4.40
N HIS A 54 5.17 -1.99 3.81
CA HIS A 54 4.34 -1.90 2.62
C HIS A 54 3.06 -1.11 2.87
N LEU A 55 2.36 -1.37 3.97
CA LEU A 55 1.15 -0.63 4.36
C LEU A 55 1.45 0.84 4.64
N ALA A 56 2.59 1.18 5.24
CA ALA A 56 3.00 2.58 5.42
C ALA A 56 3.17 3.28 4.07
N CYS A 57 3.87 2.67 3.13
CA CYS A 57 4.03 3.21 1.77
C CYS A 57 2.67 3.39 1.07
N LEU A 58 1.76 2.42 1.18
CA LEU A 58 0.42 2.49 0.59
C LEU A 58 -0.44 3.60 1.23
N ARG A 59 -0.39 3.76 2.56
CA ARG A 59 -1.08 4.85 3.26
C ARG A 59 -0.53 6.21 2.87
N ASP A 60 0.80 6.35 2.77
CA ASP A 60 1.46 7.60 2.36
C ASP A 60 1.13 8.00 0.91
N CYS A 61 0.68 7.03 0.10
CA CYS A 61 0.19 7.25 -1.26
C CYS A 61 -1.34 7.39 -1.33
N GLY A 62 -2.05 7.28 -0.20
CA GLY A 62 -3.51 7.39 -0.12
C GLY A 62 -4.27 6.19 -0.72
N ILE A 63 -3.62 5.03 -0.86
CA ILE A 63 -4.20 3.85 -1.50
C ILE A 63 -4.97 2.99 -0.49
N VAL A 64 -4.53 2.96 0.76
CA VAL A 64 -5.17 2.20 1.84
C VAL A 64 -5.37 3.10 3.05
N VAL A 65 -6.35 2.75 3.88
CA VAL A 65 -6.65 3.43 5.14
C VAL A 65 -6.63 2.42 6.28
N SER A 66 -6.37 2.90 7.50
CA SER A 66 -6.50 2.11 8.72
C SER A 66 -7.74 2.58 9.45
N GLU A 67 -8.60 1.64 9.83
CA GLU A 67 -9.79 1.90 10.65
C GLU A 67 -9.55 1.37 12.08
N PRO A 68 -10.03 2.07 13.12
CA PRO A 68 -9.92 1.63 14.52
C PRO A 68 -10.70 0.35 14.85
#